data_AF-F6FU40-F1
#
_entry.id   AF-F6FU40-F1
#
_cell.length_a   1.000
_cell.length_b   1.000
_cell.length_c   1.000
_cell.angle_alpha   90.00
_cell.angle_beta   90.00
_cell.angle_gamma   90.00
#
_symmetry.space_group_name_H-M   'P 1'
#
loop_
_entity.id
_entity.type
_entity.pdbx_description
1 polymer ?
#
loop_
_entity_poly.entity_id
_entity_poly.type
_entity_poly.pdbx_seq_one_letter_code
_entity_poly.pdbx_strand_id
1 'polypeptide(L)'
;MRPLGRLLAAAGTAALLVTGCAAEPGPDGPVPELAAVYSSIEDALSAERYDEARRDLRRLVAATESARAAGDLDEARADRVLAAAARLLATLPDPDPRATPDGDAPVAP
;
A
#
# COMPACT_ATOMS: atom_id res chain seq x y z
N MET A 1 53.25 -44.09 6.37
CA MET A 1 53.47 -43.96 7.83
C MET A 1 53.16 -42.52 8.23
N ARG A 2 52.37 -42.28 9.30
CA ARG A 2 51.86 -40.97 9.74
C ARG A 2 52.97 -40.04 10.29
N PRO A 3 52.75 -38.71 10.28
CA PRO A 3 52.47 -38.02 11.56
C PRO A 3 51.28 -37.05 11.40
N LEU A 4 50.19 -37.09 12.19
CA LEU A 4 50.05 -36.76 13.62
C LEU A 4 50.70 -35.44 14.04
N GLY A 5 49.90 -34.37 14.05
CA GLY A 5 49.87 -33.50 15.22
C GLY A 5 49.72 -32.00 14.97
N ARG A 6 48.68 -31.47 15.62
CA ARG A 6 48.53 -30.08 16.13
C ARG A 6 48.05 -29.08 15.08
N LEU A 7 47.11 -28.17 15.33
CA LEU A 7 46.21 -27.81 16.42
C LEU A 7 45.43 -26.61 15.83
N LEU A 8 44.34 -26.18 16.47
CA LEU A 8 43.66 -24.89 16.22
C LEU A 8 42.79 -24.89 14.94
N ALA A 9 41.63 -24.27 14.89
CA ALA A 9 40.83 -23.58 15.88
C ALA A 9 39.44 -23.42 15.28
N ALA A 10 38.44 -23.52 16.16
CA ALA A 10 37.33 -22.60 16.26
C ALA A 10 36.98 -21.76 15.00
N ALA A 11 35.87 -22.11 14.36
CA ALA A 11 34.78 -21.19 14.04
C ALA A 11 33.78 -21.99 13.22
N GLY A 12 32.83 -22.65 13.90
CA GLY A 12 31.60 -23.10 13.25
C GLY A 12 30.91 -21.86 12.70
N THR A 13 31.15 -21.57 11.43
CA THR A 13 30.58 -20.44 10.72
C THR A 13 29.09 -20.70 10.62
N ALA A 14 28.32 -19.77 11.20
CA ALA A 14 26.87 -19.78 11.20
C ALA A 14 26.35 -20.03 9.78
N ALA A 15 25.70 -21.18 9.59
CA ALA A 15 24.88 -21.45 8.42
C ALA A 15 23.57 -20.64 8.54
N LEU A 16 23.68 -19.33 8.31
CA LEU A 16 22.59 -18.40 8.10
C LEU A 16 22.39 -18.24 6.59
N LEU A 17 21.82 -19.25 5.94
CA LEU A 17 21.46 -19.14 4.53
C LEU A 17 20.11 -19.82 4.25
N VAL A 18 19.28 -19.03 3.56
CA VAL A 18 18.10 -19.40 2.78
C VAL A 18 16.76 -19.48 3.52
N THR A 19 16.15 -18.31 3.74
CA THR A 19 14.99 -17.84 2.94
C THR A 19 14.94 -16.32 3.04
N GLY A 20 15.95 -15.65 2.45
CA GLY A 20 15.75 -14.28 2.03
C GLY A 20 14.75 -14.34 0.88
N CYS A 21 13.54 -13.82 1.11
CA CYS A 21 12.68 -13.35 0.03
C CYS A 21 13.50 -12.35 -0.77
N ALA A 22 14.22 -12.83 -1.79
CA ALA A 22 14.60 -12.02 -2.91
C ALA A 22 13.29 -11.62 -3.59
N ALA A 23 12.67 -10.55 -3.09
CA ALA A 23 11.89 -9.69 -3.93
C ALA A 23 12.89 -9.12 -4.93
N GLU A 24 13.16 -9.89 -5.99
CA GLU A 24 13.75 -9.33 -7.18
C GLU A 24 12.82 -8.17 -7.55
N PRO A 25 13.30 -6.92 -7.60
CA PRO A 25 12.53 -5.85 -8.19
C PRO A 25 12.45 -6.19 -9.67
N GLY A 26 11.44 -6.98 -10.03
CA GLY A 26 10.96 -7.09 -11.39
C GLY A 26 10.56 -5.69 -11.88
N PRO A 27 10.24 -5.54 -13.16
CA PRO A 27 9.69 -4.29 -13.69
C PRO A 27 8.49 -3.75 -12.87
N ASP A 28 7.87 -4.61 -12.05
CA ASP A 28 6.96 -4.41 -10.92
C ASP A 28 7.40 -3.52 -9.73
N GLY A 29 8.33 -2.60 -9.91
CA GLY A 29 8.71 -1.63 -8.86
C GLY A 29 7.48 -0.89 -8.30
N PRO A 30 7.46 -0.48 -7.02
CA PRO A 30 6.32 0.25 -6.46
C PRO A 30 6.09 1.52 -7.27
N VAL A 31 4.91 1.62 -7.92
CA VAL A 31 4.53 2.81 -8.68
C VAL A 31 4.35 3.95 -7.68
N PRO A 32 5.24 4.96 -7.67
CA PRO A 32 5.30 5.95 -6.59
C PRO A 32 4.00 6.77 -6.50
N GLU A 33 3.34 6.98 -7.64
CA GLU A 33 2.06 7.68 -7.70
C GLU A 33 0.94 6.87 -7.03
N LEU A 34 0.93 5.54 -7.16
CA LEU A 34 -0.02 4.67 -6.46
C LEU A 34 0.26 4.65 -4.95
N ALA A 35 1.53 4.65 -4.54
CA ALA A 35 1.92 4.65 -3.12
C ALA A 35 1.44 5.92 -2.40
N ALA A 36 1.57 7.09 -3.03
CA ALA A 36 1.10 8.35 -2.47
C ALA A 36 -0.42 8.36 -2.26
N VAL A 37 -1.18 7.85 -3.24
CA VAL A 37 -2.64 7.79 -3.13
C VAL A 37 -3.07 6.78 -2.05
N TYR A 38 -2.37 5.65 -1.92
CA TYR A 38 -2.66 4.65 -0.89
C TYR A 38 -2.50 5.22 0.53
N SER A 39 -1.42 5.96 0.77
CA SER A 39 -1.18 6.61 2.06
C SER A 39 -2.25 7.66 2.41
N SER A 40 -2.76 8.40 1.41
CA SER A 40 -3.84 9.37 1.60
C SER A 40 -5.15 8.69 2.01
N ILE A 41 -5.47 7.54 1.39
CA ILE A 41 -6.66 6.75 1.71
C ILE A 41 -6.59 6.24 3.16
N GLU A 42 -5.45 5.67 3.58
CA GLU A 42 -5.28 5.17 4.95
C GLU A 42 -5.46 6.27 6.00
N ASP A 43 -4.90 7.46 5.75
CA ASP A 43 -5.04 8.63 6.62
C ASP A 43 -6.48 9.14 6.69
N ALA A 44 -7.18 9.19 5.55
CA ALA A 44 -8.58 9.59 5.50
C ALA A 44 -9.51 8.59 6.21
N LEU A 45 -9.28 7.27 6.04
CA LEU A 45 -10.05 6.23 6.73
C LEU A 45 -9.83 6.26 8.24
N SER A 46 -8.58 6.44 8.68
CA SER A 46 -8.22 6.51 10.09
C SER A 46 -8.78 7.74 10.79
N ALA A 47 -8.96 8.83 10.04
CA ALA A 47 -9.57 10.08 10.52
C ALA A 47 -11.09 10.14 10.30
N GLU A 48 -11.74 9.05 9.88
CA GLU A 48 -13.18 8.97 9.56
C GLU A 48 -13.66 10.01 8.52
N ARG A 49 -12.73 10.51 7.69
CA ARG A 49 -13.00 11.46 6.60
C ARG A 49 -13.46 10.70 5.35
N TYR A 50 -14.63 10.09 5.42
CA TYR A 50 -15.11 9.17 4.37
C TYR A 50 -15.31 9.82 3.00
N ASP A 51 -15.69 11.09 2.94
CA ASP A 51 -15.76 11.83 1.67
C ASP A 51 -14.40 12.00 1.01
N GLU A 52 -13.36 12.28 1.80
CA GLU A 52 -11.99 12.39 1.33
C GLU A 52 -11.47 11.02 0.89
N ALA A 53 -11.71 9.97 1.67
CA ALA A 53 -11.40 8.59 1.28
C ALA A 53 -12.10 8.18 -0.03
N ARG A 54 -13.38 8.55 -0.23
CA ARG A 54 -14.11 8.30 -1.49
C ARG A 54 -13.46 9.00 -2.68
N ARG A 55 -13.01 10.24 -2.50
CA ARG A 55 -12.34 11.01 -3.55
C ARG A 55 -10.97 10.41 -3.88
N ASP A 56 -10.20 10.02 -2.87
CA ASP A 56 -8.87 9.44 -3.07
C ASP A 56 -8.94 8.04 -3.67
N LEU A 57 -9.92 7.22 -3.30
CA LEU A 57 -10.16 5.92 -3.96
C LEU A 57 -10.52 6.07 -5.44
N ARG A 58 -11.31 7.08 -5.81
CA ARG A 58 -11.57 7.38 -7.23
C ARG A 58 -10.32 7.81 -7.97
N ARG A 59 -9.45 8.58 -7.31
CA ARG A 59 -8.13 8.94 -7.86
C ARG A 59 -7.24 7.71 -8.03
N LEU A 60 -7.25 6.77 -7.09
CA LEU A 60 -6.50 5.52 -7.18
C LEU A 60 -6.95 4.69 -8.39
N VAL A 61 -8.25 4.59 -8.62
CA VAL A 61 -8.82 3.90 -9.79
C VAL A 61 -8.30 4.53 -11.09
N ALA A 62 -8.42 5.85 -11.23
CA ALA A 62 -7.95 6.56 -12.43
C ALA A 62 -6.44 6.41 -12.65
N ALA A 63 -5.63 6.52 -11.59
CA ALA A 63 -4.18 6.32 -11.68
C ALA A 63 -3.80 4.88 -12.07
N THR A 64 -4.54 3.89 -11.56
CA THR A 64 -4.33 2.47 -11.87
C THR A 64 -4.68 2.16 -13.33
N GLU A 65 -5.79 2.71 -13.83
CA GLU A 65 -6.17 2.59 -15.24
C GLU A 65 -5.14 3.25 -16.16
N SER A 66 -4.65 4.44 -15.79
CA SER A 66 -3.60 5.12 -16.54
C SER A 66 -2.29 4.32 -16.56
N ALA A 67 -1.87 3.77 -15.42
CA ALA A 67 -0.66 2.95 -15.33
C ALA A 67 -0.79 1.64 -16.12
N ARG A 68 -1.98 1.02 -16.14
CA ARG A 68 -2.28 -0.14 -17.00
C ARG A 68 -2.18 0.24 -18.48
N ALA A 69 -2.78 1.35 -18.88
CA ALA A 69 -2.76 1.81 -20.27
C ALA A 69 -1.35 2.19 -20.76
N ALA A 70 -0.51 2.71 -19.87
CA ALA A 70 0.89 3.03 -20.15
C ALA A 70 1.81 1.79 -20.17
N GLY A 71 1.34 0.64 -19.67
CA GLY A 71 2.14 -0.57 -19.50
C GLY A 71 3.07 -0.54 -18.28
N ASP A 72 2.93 0.47 -17.42
CA ASP A 72 3.67 0.60 -16.16
C ASP A 72 3.14 -0.36 -15.08
N LEU A 73 1.95 -0.93 -15.30
CA LEU A 73 1.31 -1.88 -14.40
C LEU A 73 0.77 -3.08 -15.18
N ASP A 74 1.17 -4.29 -14.76
CA ASP A 74 0.64 -5.54 -15.31
C ASP A 74 -0.89 -5.64 -15.13
N GLU A 75 -1.55 -6.26 -16.11
CA GLU A 75 -3.01 -6.37 -16.18
C GLU A 75 -3.60 -7.07 -14.95
N ALA A 76 -3.01 -8.18 -14.51
CA ALA A 76 -3.49 -8.91 -13.34
C ALA A 76 -3.28 -8.12 -12.04
N ARG A 77 -2.23 -7.29 -11.97
CA ARG A 77 -2.00 -6.41 -10.83
C ARG A 77 -2.98 -5.24 -10.85
N ALA A 78 -3.23 -4.62 -12.00
CA ALA A 78 -4.21 -3.56 -12.16
C ALA A 78 -5.61 -4.03 -11.76
N ASP A 79 -6.06 -5.19 -12.25
CA ASP A 79 -7.38 -5.74 -11.92
C ASP A 79 -7.54 -6.01 -10.42
N ARG A 80 -6.49 -6.49 -9.73
CA ARG A 80 -6.52 -6.67 -8.27
C ARG A 80 -6.70 -5.34 -7.54
N VAL A 81 -5.99 -4.30 -7.95
CA VAL A 81 -6.10 -2.96 -7.34
C VAL A 81 -7.50 -2.38 -7.59
N LEU A 82 -8.00 -2.45 -8.83
CA LEU A 82 -9.33 -1.97 -9.18
C LEU A 82 -10.44 -2.70 -8.40
N ALA A 83 -10.34 -4.03 -8.29
CA ALA A 83 -11.29 -4.83 -7.52
C ALA A 83 -11.27 -4.48 -6.02
N ALA A 84 -10.09 -4.24 -5.45
CA ALA A 84 -9.96 -3.82 -4.05
C ALA A 84 -10.56 -2.41 -3.83
N ALA A 85 -10.25 -1.46 -4.70
CA ALA A 85 -10.79 -0.10 -4.63
C ALA A 85 -12.32 -0.08 -4.74
N ALA A 86 -12.90 -0.88 -5.65
CA ALA A 86 -14.35 -1.01 -5.80
C ALA A 86 -15.03 -1.58 -4.55
N ARG A 87 -14.45 -2.64 -3.94
CA ARG A 87 -14.97 -3.21 -2.69
C ARG A 87 -14.93 -2.21 -1.54
N LEU A 88 -13.84 -1.46 -1.44
CA LEU A 88 -13.68 -0.47 -0.38
C LEU A 88 -14.69 0.68 -0.57
N LEU A 89 -14.83 1.21 -1.78
CA LEU A 89 -15.85 2.23 -2.10
C LEU A 89 -17.27 1.77 -1.73
N ALA A 90 -17.61 0.51 -2.00
CA ALA A 90 -18.91 -0.06 -1.65
C ALA A 90 -19.12 -0.26 -0.15
N THR A 91 -18.05 -0.26 0.65
CA THR A 91 -18.10 -0.46 2.11
C THR A 91 -18.16 0.86 2.86
N LEU A 92 -17.77 1.98 2.23
CA LEU A 92 -17.75 3.28 2.91
C LEU A 92 -19.17 3.73 3.31
N PRO A 93 -19.34 4.33 4.50
CA PRO A 93 -20.61 4.92 4.90
C PRO A 93 -21.06 5.95 3.86
N ASP A 94 -22.34 5.94 3.52
CA ASP A 94 -22.88 6.93 2.57
C ASP A 94 -22.76 8.33 3.17
N PRO A 95 -22.35 9.35 2.38
CA PRO A 95 -22.30 10.71 2.89
C PRO A 95 -23.68 11.09 3.39
N ASP A 96 -23.78 11.44 4.67
CA ASP A 96 -25.05 11.90 5.22
C ASP A 96 -25.42 13.20 4.50
N PRO A 97 -26.54 13.25 3.75
CA PRO A 97 -26.92 14.43 2.99
C PRO A 97 -27.29 15.62 3.90
N ARG A 98 -27.35 15.41 5.22
CA ARG A 98 -27.65 16.43 6.24
C ARG A 98 -26.43 16.87 7.03
N ALA A 99 -25.22 16.46 6.66
CA ALA A 99 -23.99 17.07 7.16
C ALA A 99 -23.82 18.49 6.59
N THR A 100 -24.75 19.39 6.91
CA THR A 100 -24.47 20.82 6.90
C THR A 100 -23.37 21.07 7.92
N PRO A 101 -22.33 21.86 7.62
CA PRO A 101 -21.37 22.27 8.62
C PRO A 101 -22.16 22.90 9.75
N ASP A 102 -22.07 22.29 10.94
CA ASP A 102 -22.58 22.82 12.19
C ASP A 102 -21.73 24.04 12.54
N GLY A 103 -21.92 25.10 11.75
CA GLY A 103 -21.57 26.47 12.08
C GLY A 103 -22.70 27.04 12.91
N ASP A 104 -22.93 26.44 14.08
CA ASP A 104 -23.78 27.01 15.13
C ASP A 104 -22.94 27.18 16.39
N ALA A 105 -22.21 28.29 16.43
CA ALA A 105 -22.12 29.02 17.68
C ALA A 105 -22.79 30.38 17.41
N PRO A 106 -24.00 30.61 17.92
CA PRO A 106 -24.60 31.94 17.88
C PRO A 106 -23.70 32.87 18.71
N VAL A 107 -23.10 33.86 18.05
CA VAL A 107 -22.63 35.06 18.76
C VAL A 107 -23.88 35.72 19.35
N ALA A 108 -24.07 35.47 20.65
CA ALA A 108 -25.03 36.18 21.48
C ALA A 108 -24.68 37.69 21.52
N PRO A 109 -25.67 38.57 21.74
CA PRO A 109 -25.62 40.00 21.39
C PRO A 109 -24.57 40.83 22.14
#